data_AF-A0A925GC71-F1
#
_entry.id   AF-A0A925GC71-F1
#
_cell.length_a   1.000
_cell.length_b   1.000
_cell.length_c   1.000
_cell.angle_alpha   90.00
_cell.angle_beta   90.00
_cell.angle_gamma   90.00
#
_symmetry.space_group_name_H-M   'P 1'
#
loop_
_entity.id
_entity.type
_entity.pdbx_description
1 polymer ?
#
loop_
_entity_poly.entity_id
_entity_poly.type
_entity_poly.pdbx_seq_one_letter_code
_entity_poly.pdbx_strand_id
1 'polypeptide(L)'
;MSVFLLLGVVAVKAQGGGQRQMLPPAERAKALFTTERYAAFAFTEDQKVKMTPLLTKFYTSSDSLMATIPQDGDRMAAFQAIAPKRAALGAPVEQAIVAMLTAEQKKAYDTALAAAKERNPNATAVFAAGFGGRPRN
;
A
#
# COMPACT_ATOMS: atom_id res chain seq x y z
N MET A 1 60.51 -17.28 -15.06
CA MET A 1 60.35 -17.26 -13.60
C MET A 1 59.98 -15.85 -13.18
N SER A 2 58.85 -15.72 -12.46
CA SER A 2 58.48 -14.70 -11.47
C SER A 2 57.02 -14.27 -11.63
N VAL A 3 56.27 -14.57 -10.57
CA VAL A 3 54.83 -14.48 -10.33
C VAL A 3 54.51 -13.13 -9.68
N PHE A 4 53.20 -12.82 -9.58
CA PHE A 4 52.48 -11.82 -8.76
C PHE A 4 52.03 -10.57 -9.57
N LEU A 5 50.80 -10.06 -9.47
CA LEU A 5 49.78 -10.18 -8.43
C LEU A 5 48.39 -9.81 -9.01
N LEU A 6 47.38 -10.56 -8.60
CA LEU A 6 45.94 -10.31 -8.76
C LEU A 6 45.51 -8.89 -8.35
N LEU A 7 44.72 -8.20 -9.17
CA LEU A 7 43.69 -7.26 -8.70
C LEU A 7 42.46 -7.38 -9.60
N GLY A 8 41.66 -8.41 -9.34
CA GLY A 8 40.27 -8.45 -9.77
C GLY A 8 39.51 -7.35 -9.05
N VAL A 9 38.98 -6.39 -9.79
CA VAL A 9 37.96 -5.46 -9.28
C VAL A 9 36.66 -6.23 -9.24
N VAL A 10 36.46 -6.97 -8.15
CA VAL A 10 35.15 -7.48 -7.78
C VAL A 10 34.35 -6.26 -7.33
N ALA A 11 33.40 -5.82 -8.16
CA ALA A 11 32.47 -4.78 -7.79
C ALA A 11 31.73 -5.24 -6.53
N VAL A 12 32.09 -4.61 -5.43
CA VAL A 12 31.54 -4.76 -4.09
C VAL A 12 30.02 -4.68 -4.16
N LYS A 13 29.33 -5.76 -3.74
CA LYS A 13 27.94 -5.67 -3.30
C LYS A 13 27.90 -4.69 -2.13
N ALA A 14 27.42 -3.48 -2.38
CA ALA A 14 27.08 -2.56 -1.31
C ALA A 14 25.94 -3.16 -0.48
N GLN A 15 26.29 -3.73 0.67
CA GLN A 15 25.36 -3.97 1.78
C GLN A 15 24.98 -2.60 2.36
N GLY A 16 23.92 -2.00 1.82
CA GLY A 16 23.21 -0.88 2.42
C GLY A 16 21.95 -1.40 3.12
N GLY A 17 21.70 -0.93 4.35
CA GLY A 17 20.67 -1.42 5.27
C GLY A 17 19.30 -1.70 4.64
N GLY A 18 18.70 -2.82 5.05
CA GLY A 18 17.47 -3.39 4.51
C GLY A 18 16.22 -2.55 4.72
N GLN A 19 16.08 -1.45 3.98
CA GLN A 19 14.75 -1.04 3.54
C GLN A 19 14.27 -2.10 2.57
N ARG A 20 13.31 -2.94 2.99
CA ARG A 20 12.53 -3.72 2.04
C ARG A 20 11.98 -2.73 1.02
N GLN A 21 12.54 -2.77 -0.19
CA GLN A 21 12.14 -1.88 -1.26
C GLN A 21 10.65 -2.12 -1.49
N MET A 22 9.83 -1.13 -1.12
CA MET A 22 8.41 -1.23 -1.40
C MET A 22 8.25 -1.27 -2.92
N LEU A 23 7.40 -2.17 -3.40
CA LEU A 23 7.06 -2.24 -4.82
C LEU A 23 6.63 -0.84 -5.31
N PRO A 24 7.02 -0.45 -6.55
CA PRO A 24 6.56 0.79 -7.17
C PRO A 24 5.03 0.96 -7.08
N PRO A 25 4.49 2.19 -7.02
CA PRO A 25 3.05 2.46 -6.93
C PRO A 25 2.18 1.67 -7.94
N ALA A 26 2.62 1.61 -9.20
CA ALA A 26 1.89 0.90 -10.26
C ALA A 26 1.89 -0.63 -10.06
N GLU A 27 3.00 -1.19 -9.56
CA GLU A 27 3.08 -2.62 -9.27
C GLU A 27 2.24 -2.98 -8.05
N ARG A 28 2.20 -2.13 -7.02
CA ARG A 28 1.29 -2.30 -5.88
C ARG A 28 -0.18 -2.25 -6.30
N ALA A 29 -0.54 -1.34 -7.21
CA ALA A 29 -1.90 -1.28 -7.75
C ALA A 29 -2.30 -2.58 -8.44
N LYS A 30 -1.41 -3.20 -9.22
CA LYS A 30 -1.66 -4.50 -9.84
C LYS A 30 -1.71 -5.64 -8.83
N ALA A 31 -0.81 -5.64 -7.86
CA ALA A 31 -0.72 -6.68 -6.82
C ALA A 31 -1.99 -6.76 -5.95
N LEU A 32 -2.74 -5.66 -5.81
CA LEU A 32 -4.03 -5.67 -5.11
C LEU A 32 -4.95 -6.77 -5.65
N PHE A 33 -5.01 -6.95 -6.97
CA PHE A 33 -5.89 -7.92 -7.62
C PHE A 33 -5.42 -9.37 -7.51
N THR A 34 -4.18 -9.60 -7.08
CA THR A 34 -3.61 -10.95 -6.94
C THR A 34 -3.49 -11.40 -5.48
N THR A 35 -3.77 -10.52 -4.52
CA THR A 35 -3.74 -10.89 -3.09
C THR A 35 -5.02 -11.63 -2.68
N GLU A 36 -4.85 -12.71 -1.91
CA GLU A 36 -5.96 -13.55 -1.41
C GLU A 36 -7.03 -12.74 -0.67
N ARG A 37 -6.63 -11.68 0.04
CA ARG A 37 -7.54 -10.78 0.74
C ARG A 37 -8.62 -10.20 -0.15
N TYR A 38 -8.31 -9.93 -1.41
CA TYR A 38 -9.24 -9.33 -2.36
C TYR A 38 -9.76 -10.33 -3.41
N ALA A 39 -9.46 -11.62 -3.27
CA ALA A 39 -9.92 -12.65 -4.20
C ALA A 39 -11.45 -12.75 -4.24
N ALA A 40 -12.13 -12.52 -3.11
CA ALA A 40 -13.59 -12.54 -3.01
C ALA A 40 -14.30 -11.47 -3.86
N PHE A 41 -13.58 -10.43 -4.32
CA PHE A 41 -14.16 -9.42 -5.20
C PHE A 41 -14.20 -9.86 -6.66
N ALA A 42 -13.39 -10.85 -7.07
CA ALA A 42 -13.37 -11.38 -8.44
C ALA A 42 -13.46 -10.27 -9.51
N PHE A 43 -12.59 -9.25 -9.41
CA PHE A 43 -12.64 -8.07 -10.28
C PHE A 43 -12.54 -8.48 -11.76
N THR A 44 -13.38 -7.88 -12.60
CA THR A 44 -13.30 -8.05 -14.05
C THR A 44 -12.08 -7.31 -14.61
N GLU A 45 -11.64 -7.66 -15.83
CA GLU A 45 -10.53 -6.95 -16.47
C GLU A 45 -10.81 -5.45 -16.67
N ASP A 46 -12.05 -5.09 -17.04
CA ASP A 46 -12.46 -3.69 -17.15
C ASP A 46 -12.36 -2.94 -15.81
N GLN A 47 -12.79 -3.58 -14.71
CA GLN A 47 -12.64 -3.02 -13.36
C GLN A 47 -11.16 -2.84 -13.00
N LYS A 48 -10.31 -3.85 -13.24
CA LYS A 48 -8.87 -3.77 -12.97
C LYS A 48 -8.23 -2.61 -13.73
N VAL A 49 -8.55 -2.45 -15.02
CA VAL A 49 -8.05 -1.36 -15.86
C VAL A 49 -8.46 0.01 -15.31
N LYS A 50 -9.72 0.18 -14.89
CA LYS A 50 -10.23 1.44 -14.34
C LYS A 50 -9.69 1.75 -12.94
N MET A 51 -9.52 0.72 -12.10
CA MET A 51 -9.05 0.86 -10.72
C MET A 51 -7.54 1.12 -10.62
N THR A 52 -6.74 0.52 -11.51
CA THR A 52 -5.26 0.64 -11.49
C THR A 52 -4.76 2.09 -11.45
N PRO A 53 -5.20 3.03 -12.32
CA PRO A 53 -4.73 4.41 -12.28
C PRO A 53 -5.15 5.14 -10.99
N LEU A 54 -6.35 4.84 -10.46
CA LEU A 54 -6.83 5.42 -9.20
C LEU A 54 -5.94 4.99 -8.02
N LEU A 55 -5.66 3.68 -7.93
CA LEU A 55 -4.79 3.10 -6.91
C LEU A 55 -3.34 3.59 -7.05
N THR A 56 -2.84 3.69 -8.28
CA THR A 56 -1.48 4.20 -8.56
C THR A 56 -1.35 5.65 -8.08
N LYS A 57 -2.34 6.50 -8.36
CA LYS A 57 -2.39 7.87 -7.87
C LYS A 57 -2.42 7.91 -6.34
N PHE A 58 -3.27 7.10 -5.72
CA PHE A 58 -3.33 7.00 -4.26
C PHE A 58 -1.97 6.61 -3.65
N TYR A 59 -1.34 5.55 -4.17
CA TYR A 59 -0.06 5.06 -3.67
C TYR A 59 1.07 6.08 -3.87
N THR A 60 1.08 6.78 -5.00
CA THR A 60 2.05 7.86 -5.25
C THR A 60 1.90 8.97 -4.22
N SER A 61 0.68 9.50 -4.03
CA SER A 61 0.44 10.57 -3.05
C SER A 61 0.66 10.10 -1.61
N SER A 62 0.29 8.85 -1.30
CA SER A 62 0.53 8.23 0.00
C SER A 62 2.02 8.12 0.29
N ASP A 63 2.84 7.70 -0.67
CA ASP A 63 4.29 7.59 -0.49
C ASP A 63 4.92 8.96 -0.27
N SER A 64 4.51 9.96 -1.05
CA SER A 64 4.96 11.34 -0.85
C SER A 64 4.62 11.87 0.55
N LEU A 65 3.43 11.56 1.05
CA LEU A 65 3.04 11.92 2.42
C LEU A 65 3.83 11.13 3.47
N MET A 66 4.08 9.84 3.26
CA MET A 66 4.86 9.01 4.18
C MET A 66 6.34 9.43 4.23
N ALA A 67 6.88 9.97 3.14
CA ALA A 67 8.24 10.49 3.08
C ALA A 67 8.44 11.74 3.97
N THR A 68 7.37 12.40 4.41
CA THR A 68 7.47 13.53 5.36
C THR A 68 7.62 13.07 6.81
N ILE A 69 7.49 11.77 7.11
CA ILE A 69 7.73 11.25 8.45
C ILE A 69 9.25 11.27 8.70
N PRO A 70 9.71 11.92 9.79
CA PRO A 70 11.12 11.89 10.18
C PRO A 70 11.64 10.46 10.33
N GLN A 71 12.88 10.22 9.91
CA GLN A 71 13.50 8.90 10.10
C GLN A 71 13.89 8.65 11.55
N ASP A 72 14.16 9.72 12.30
CA ASP A 72 14.54 9.71 13.71
C ASP A 72 13.36 10.10 14.61
N GLY A 73 13.34 9.60 15.85
CA GLY A 73 12.30 9.89 16.84
C GLY A 73 11.09 8.94 16.79
N ASP A 74 9.98 9.34 17.41
CA ASP A 74 8.77 8.52 17.50
C ASP A 74 7.99 8.51 16.18
N ARG A 75 8.38 7.57 15.32
CA ARG A 75 7.74 7.32 14.02
C ARG A 75 6.27 6.93 14.14
N MET A 76 5.83 6.37 15.27
CA MET A 76 4.42 6.01 15.46
C MET A 76 3.58 7.25 15.72
N ALA A 77 4.04 8.16 16.58
CA ALA A 77 3.38 9.44 16.78
C ALA A 77 3.32 10.25 15.47
N ALA A 78 4.44 10.31 14.73
CA ALA A 78 4.49 10.99 13.43
C ALA A 78 3.55 10.36 12.40
N PHE A 79 3.47 9.02 12.35
CA PHE A 79 2.51 8.32 11.50
C PHE A 79 1.05 8.62 11.89
N GLN A 80 0.72 8.59 13.19
CA GLN A 80 -0.62 8.91 13.67
C GLN A 80 -1.03 10.34 13.30
N ALA A 81 -0.10 11.30 13.35
CA ALA A 81 -0.36 12.68 12.96
C ALA A 81 -0.71 12.84 11.47
N ILE A 82 -0.12 12.03 10.58
CA ILE A 82 -0.40 12.08 9.14
C ILE A 82 -1.49 11.11 8.69
N ALA A 83 -1.91 10.16 9.54
CA ALA A 83 -2.90 9.15 9.20
C ALA A 83 -4.24 9.75 8.71
N PRO A 84 -4.80 10.83 9.31
CA PRO A 84 -6.00 11.48 8.79
C PRO A 84 -5.81 12.07 7.39
N LYS A 85 -4.65 12.67 7.12
CA LYS A 85 -4.31 13.21 5.78
C LYS A 85 -4.23 12.08 4.75
N ARG A 86 -3.64 10.94 5.14
CA ARG A 86 -3.58 9.75 4.29
C ARG A 86 -4.96 9.16 4.03
N ALA A 87 -5.84 9.14 5.03
CA ALA A 87 -7.23 8.71 4.88
C ALA A 87 -8.00 9.62 3.90
N ALA A 88 -7.82 10.94 4.01
CA ALA A 88 -8.42 11.91 3.10
C ALA A 88 -7.96 11.73 1.64
N LEU A 89 -6.70 11.32 1.41
CA LEU A 89 -6.22 10.97 0.07
C LEU A 89 -6.91 9.72 -0.52
N GLY A 90 -7.26 8.76 0.33
CA GLY A 90 -7.87 7.50 -0.09
C GLY A 90 -9.39 7.58 -0.27
N ALA A 91 -10.09 8.42 0.50
CA ALA A 91 -11.54 8.54 0.46
C ALA A 91 -12.15 8.73 -0.95
N PRO A 92 -11.67 9.66 -1.81
CA PRO A 92 -12.24 9.81 -3.15
C PRO A 92 -11.92 8.61 -4.06
N VAL A 93 -10.76 7.97 -3.86
CA VAL A 93 -10.39 6.76 -4.61
C VAL A 93 -11.29 5.60 -4.21
N GLU A 94 -11.55 5.43 -2.92
CA GLU A 94 -12.45 4.42 -2.40
C GLU A 94 -13.87 4.60 -2.94
N GLN A 95 -14.40 5.82 -2.89
CA GLN A 95 -15.73 6.13 -3.39
C GLN A 95 -15.86 5.79 -4.88
N ALA A 96 -14.85 6.12 -5.69
CA ALA A 96 -14.81 5.78 -7.09
C ALA A 96 -14.77 4.26 -7.32
N ILE A 97 -13.97 3.52 -6.54
CA ILE A 97 -13.92 2.06 -6.61
C ILE A 97 -15.27 1.44 -6.27
N VAL A 98 -15.87 1.83 -5.14
CA VAL A 98 -17.17 1.31 -4.66
C VAL A 98 -18.29 1.57 -5.68
N ALA A 99 -18.26 2.71 -6.36
CA ALA A 99 -19.22 3.04 -7.41
C ALA A 99 -19.17 2.07 -8.61
N MET A 100 -18.02 1.45 -8.88
CA MET A 100 -17.82 0.49 -9.99
C MET A 100 -18.11 -0.97 -9.59
N LEU A 101 -18.37 -1.25 -8.32
CA LEU A 101 -18.63 -2.60 -7.83
C LEU A 101 -20.04 -3.07 -8.19
N THR A 102 -20.17 -4.35 -8.52
CA THR A 102 -21.47 -5.04 -8.64
C THR A 102 -22.15 -5.14 -7.27
N ALA A 103 -23.43 -5.53 -7.27
CA ALA A 103 -24.17 -5.76 -6.03
C ALA A 103 -23.51 -6.86 -5.16
N GLU A 104 -23.02 -7.96 -5.74
CA GLU A 104 -22.32 -8.99 -4.95
C GLU A 104 -20.98 -8.48 -4.40
N GLN A 105 -20.22 -7.74 -5.22
CA GLN A 105 -18.95 -7.15 -4.78
C GLN A 105 -19.13 -6.12 -3.66
N LYS A 106 -20.24 -5.37 -3.66
CA LYS A 106 -20.59 -4.46 -2.55
C LYS A 106 -20.90 -5.22 -1.26
N LYS A 107 -21.53 -6.38 -1.32
CA LYS A 107 -21.69 -7.23 -0.12
C LYS A 107 -20.33 -7.68 0.43
N ALA A 108 -19.42 -8.11 -0.45
CA ALA A 108 -18.05 -8.46 -0.05
C ALA A 108 -17.30 -7.26 0.54
N TYR A 109 -17.53 -6.06 -0.02
CA TYR A 109 -17.01 -4.80 0.51
C TYR A 109 -17.50 -4.53 1.92
N ASP A 110 -18.80 -4.61 2.17
CA ASP A 110 -19.39 -4.33 3.47
C ASP A 110 -18.91 -5.33 4.53
N THR A 111 -18.79 -6.61 4.19
CA THR A 111 -18.20 -7.63 5.06
C THR A 111 -16.73 -7.32 5.37
N ALA A 112 -15.94 -6.95 4.35
CA ALA A 112 -14.54 -6.58 4.55
C ALA A 112 -14.38 -5.32 5.40
N LEU A 113 -15.28 -4.35 5.25
CA LEU A 113 -15.29 -3.11 6.03
C LEU A 113 -15.71 -3.37 7.48
N ALA A 114 -16.71 -4.23 7.71
CA ALA A 114 -17.11 -4.63 9.06
C ALA A 114 -15.94 -5.33 9.79
N ALA A 115 -15.28 -6.29 9.13
CA ALA A 115 -14.09 -6.94 9.69
C ALA A 115 -12.91 -5.97 9.91
N ALA A 116 -12.79 -4.93 9.08
CA ALA A 116 -11.82 -3.87 9.31
C ALA A 116 -12.17 -3.02 10.54
N LYS A 117 -13.46 -2.72 10.75
CA LYS A 117 -13.98 -1.97 11.90
C LYS A 117 -13.82 -2.72 13.22
N GLU A 118 -13.97 -4.05 13.22
CA GLU A 118 -13.70 -4.89 14.40
C GLU A 118 -12.24 -4.76 14.85
N ARG A 119 -11.29 -4.69 13.91
CA ARG A 119 -9.86 -4.52 14.20
C ARG A 119 -9.48 -3.08 14.52
N ASN A 120 -10.20 -2.14 13.94
CA ASN A 120 -9.99 -0.72 14.10
C ASN A 120 -11.32 0.01 13.93
N PRO A 121 -11.96 0.45 15.03
CA PRO A 121 -13.26 1.13 14.96
C PRO A 121 -13.31 2.36 14.03
N ASN A 122 -12.16 2.96 13.73
CA ASN A 122 -12.03 4.11 12.83
C ASN A 122 -11.81 3.73 11.36
N ALA A 123 -11.93 2.46 10.98
CA ALA A 123 -11.78 2.02 9.59
C ALA A 123 -12.94 2.54 8.72
N THR A 124 -12.60 3.24 7.65
CA THR A 124 -13.56 3.87 6.72
C THR A 124 -13.47 3.35 5.28
N ALA A 125 -12.51 2.48 4.98
CA ALA A 125 -12.23 1.99 3.62
C ALA A 125 -11.62 0.57 3.65
N VAL A 126 -11.59 -0.09 2.51
CA VAL A 126 -11.05 -1.44 2.26
C VAL A 126 -9.87 -1.41 1.27
N PHE A 127 -9.89 -0.56 0.23
CA PHE A 127 -8.87 -0.54 -0.83
C PHE A 127 -7.88 0.63 -0.71
N ALA A 128 -8.38 1.84 -0.54
CA ALA A 128 -7.60 3.08 -0.50
C ALA A 128 -7.76 3.76 0.86
N ALA A 129 -6.75 3.57 1.71
CA ALA A 129 -6.57 4.20 3.02
C ALA A 129 -7.47 3.71 4.20
N GLY A 130 -7.89 2.45 4.18
CA GLY A 130 -8.58 1.77 5.29
C GLY A 130 -7.72 1.25 6.44
N PHE A 131 -6.62 1.91 6.80
CA PHE A 131 -5.73 1.44 7.89
C PHE A 131 -5.23 2.61 8.74
N GLY A 132 -6.09 3.07 9.65
CA GLY A 132 -5.66 3.90 10.78
C GLY A 132 -4.93 3.04 11.81
N GLY A 133 -3.64 2.77 11.57
CA GLY A 133 -2.75 2.14 12.55
C GLY A 133 -2.94 0.63 12.69
N ARG A 134 -1.82 -0.09 12.80
CA ARG A 134 -1.80 -1.40 13.44
C ARG A 134 -2.28 -1.19 14.89
N PRO A 135 -3.29 -1.93 15.39
CA PRO A 135 -3.24 -2.33 16.78
C PRO A 135 -2.01 -3.24 16.89
N ARG A 136 -0.96 -2.78 17.54
CA ARG A 136 -0.02 -3.71 18.16
C ARG A 136 -0.63 -4.03 19.52
N ASN A 137 -0.85 -5.32 19.77
CA ASN A 137 -1.07 -5.86 21.11
C ASN A 137 -0.07 -5.26 22.10
#